data_AF-A0A150G992-F1
#
_entry.id   AF-A0A150G992-F1
#
_cell.length_a   1.000
_cell.length_b   1.000
_cell.length_c   1.000
_cell.angle_alpha   90.00
_cell.angle_beta   90.00
_cell.angle_gamma   90.00
#
_symmetry.space_group_name_H-M   'P 1'
#
loop_
_entity.id
_entity.type
_entity.pdbx_description
1 polymer ?
#
loop_
_entity_poly.entity_id
_entity_poly.type
_entity_poly.pdbx_seq_one_letter_code
_entity_poly.pdbx_strand_id
1 'polypeptide(L)'
;MASRYPAESSALAAAFPALRGPLLQQLHAHAGSPPASLSPPERVYSLAQLEAEAAADASLWCEGTRPGAAEKTPLQSATLTAGELVSLMQGKRGVVIVQLWNGFEPARGQPLYDPWVIPLLEAALATPGLRAVPSVAPGGVGLTAVVFADKEPWSVWGPHLASFGCQARANAVAGSAYYKVLIGKILGYADENIYGYVRSVGGGLTPAVISQVETDLKKLSKAKPKLPWNREGSRGAKKAAGGKGGAAAPPPAAGPAPGRARRGGGGEGLLGAPLPVDGGGTE
;
A
#
# COMPACT_ATOMS: atom_id res chain seq x y z
N MET A 1 -13.74 13.64 -23.68
CA MET A 1 -12.33 13.91 -23.30
C MET A 1 -12.32 14.39 -21.86
N ALA A 2 -12.08 13.49 -20.90
CA ALA A 2 -12.14 13.80 -19.47
C ALA A 2 -10.84 14.52 -19.01
N SER A 3 -11.01 15.45 -18.05
CA SER A 3 -9.99 16.33 -17.47
C SER A 3 -8.67 15.60 -17.14
N ARG A 4 -7.55 16.15 -17.64
CA ARG A 4 -6.16 15.66 -17.44
C ARG A 4 -5.54 16.08 -16.09
N TYR A 5 -6.36 16.61 -15.19
CA TYR A 5 -6.01 16.96 -13.82
C TYR A 5 -7.08 16.39 -12.88
N PRO A 6 -6.74 16.16 -11.59
CA PRO A 6 -7.76 15.96 -10.57
C PRO A 6 -8.77 17.08 -10.73
N ALA A 7 -10.05 16.72 -10.89
CA ALA A 7 -11.10 17.71 -11.07
C ALA A 7 -11.00 18.73 -9.93
N GLU A 8 -11.27 20.01 -10.19
CA GLU A 8 -11.20 21.02 -9.13
C GLU A 8 -12.12 20.66 -7.96
N SER A 9 -13.20 19.92 -8.21
CA SER A 9 -14.13 19.39 -7.21
C SER A 9 -13.71 18.05 -6.58
N SER A 10 -12.55 17.48 -6.91
CA SER A 10 -12.15 16.15 -6.45
C SER A 10 -11.69 16.15 -5.00
N ALA A 11 -11.80 14.98 -4.34
CA ALA A 11 -11.34 14.78 -2.97
C ALA A 11 -9.85 15.10 -2.82
N LEU A 12 -9.06 14.80 -3.86
CA LEU A 12 -7.64 15.09 -3.90
C LEU A 12 -7.36 16.60 -3.85
N ALA A 13 -8.07 17.37 -4.66
CA ALA A 13 -7.91 18.82 -4.70
C ALA A 13 -8.41 19.49 -3.39
N ALA A 14 -9.41 18.89 -2.73
CA ALA A 14 -9.89 19.35 -1.42
C ALA A 14 -8.88 19.06 -0.29
N ALA A 15 -8.28 17.87 -0.30
CA ALA A 15 -7.28 17.46 0.69
C ALA A 15 -5.94 18.20 0.53
N PHE A 16 -5.59 18.60 -0.69
CA PHE A 16 -4.36 19.33 -0.97
C PHE A 16 -4.64 20.63 -1.73
N PRO A 17 -5.02 21.71 -1.02
CA PRO A 17 -5.24 23.01 -1.66
C PRO A 17 -4.01 23.55 -2.38
N ALA A 18 -2.81 23.07 -2.06
CA ALA A 18 -1.56 23.37 -2.78
C ALA A 18 -1.57 22.91 -4.25
N LEU A 19 -2.43 21.95 -4.59
CA LEU A 19 -2.75 21.57 -5.98
C LEU A 19 -3.70 22.57 -6.65
N ARG A 20 -4.05 23.67 -5.98
CA ARG A 20 -4.85 24.76 -6.52
C ARG A 20 -4.06 26.07 -6.37
N GLY A 21 -4.17 26.94 -7.37
CA GLY A 21 -3.66 28.31 -7.28
C GLY A 21 -2.14 28.47 -7.51
N PRO A 22 -1.53 29.54 -6.95
CA PRO A 22 -0.24 30.05 -7.40
C PRO A 22 0.94 29.12 -7.10
N LEU A 23 0.84 28.29 -6.05
CA LEU A 23 1.87 27.29 -5.74
C LEU A 23 1.95 26.22 -6.84
N LEU A 24 0.82 25.74 -7.36
CA LEU A 24 0.82 24.81 -8.49
C LEU A 24 1.44 25.44 -9.74
N GLN A 25 1.15 26.72 -10.00
CA GLN A 25 1.76 27.45 -11.12
C GLN A 25 3.28 27.59 -10.97
N GLN A 26 3.76 27.86 -9.75
CA GLN A 26 5.20 27.91 -9.44
C GLN A 26 5.86 26.54 -9.60
N LEU A 27 5.19 25.48 -9.15
CA LEU A 27 5.60 24.10 -9.31
C LEU A 27 5.69 23.72 -10.80
N HIS A 28 4.68 24.06 -11.60
CA HIS A 28 4.65 23.89 -13.06
C HIS A 28 5.81 24.63 -13.76
N ALA A 29 6.10 25.85 -13.33
CA ALA A 29 7.21 26.64 -13.88
C ALA A 29 8.59 25.98 -13.63
N HIS A 30 8.74 25.21 -12.55
CA HIS A 30 10.01 24.56 -12.19
C HIS A 30 10.21 23.17 -12.78
N ALA A 31 9.16 22.34 -12.88
CA ALA A 31 9.31 20.92 -13.24
C ALA A 31 8.95 20.57 -14.68
N GLY A 32 8.49 21.56 -15.46
CA GLY A 32 7.94 21.33 -16.80
C GLY A 32 6.45 21.04 -16.80
N SER A 33 5.90 20.82 -18.00
CA SER A 33 4.48 20.55 -18.18
C SER A 33 4.15 19.10 -17.78
N PRO A 34 2.99 18.84 -17.18
CA PRO A 34 2.53 17.48 -16.97
C PRO A 34 2.45 16.72 -18.30
N PRO A 35 2.59 15.38 -18.29
CA PRO A 35 2.57 14.59 -19.50
C PRO A 35 1.28 14.83 -20.29
N ALA A 36 1.42 14.98 -21.62
CA ALA A 36 0.29 15.28 -22.52
C ALA A 36 -0.78 14.18 -22.53
N SER A 37 -0.44 12.98 -22.07
CA SER A 37 -1.35 11.85 -21.88
C SER A 37 -0.92 11.05 -20.66
N LEU A 38 -1.89 10.62 -19.85
CA LEU A 38 -1.70 9.54 -18.90
C LEU A 38 -1.54 8.24 -19.69
N SER A 39 -0.61 7.38 -19.27
CA SER A 39 -0.54 6.02 -19.83
C SER A 39 -1.90 5.35 -19.66
N PRO A 40 -2.55 4.88 -20.73
CA PRO A 40 -3.88 4.29 -20.63
C PRO A 40 -3.83 3.07 -19.70
N PRO A 41 -4.89 2.82 -18.91
CA PRO A 41 -4.96 1.70 -17.96
C PRO A 41 -4.94 0.31 -18.63
N GLU A 42 -4.93 0.24 -19.96
CA GLU A 42 -4.81 -0.98 -20.75
C GLU A 42 -3.43 -1.10 -21.38
N ARG A 43 -2.47 -1.43 -20.54
CA ARG A 43 -1.49 -2.49 -20.72
C ARG A 43 -0.86 -2.64 -19.33
N VAL A 44 -0.31 -3.80 -19.03
CA VAL A 44 0.59 -4.04 -17.91
C VAL A 44 -0.01 -4.62 -16.59
N TYR A 45 -1.13 -4.18 -15.98
CA TYR A 45 -1.70 -4.83 -14.75
C TYR A 45 -3.07 -4.28 -14.32
N SER A 46 -4.10 -5.11 -14.11
CA SER A 46 -5.42 -4.63 -13.64
C SER A 46 -5.41 -4.26 -12.14
N LEU A 47 -6.28 -3.33 -11.72
CA LEU A 47 -6.40 -2.93 -10.32
C LEU A 47 -6.72 -4.12 -9.40
N ALA A 48 -7.64 -5.00 -9.80
CA ALA A 48 -7.99 -6.19 -9.03
C ALA A 48 -6.81 -7.15 -8.85
N GLN A 49 -5.94 -7.27 -9.86
CA GLN A 49 -4.71 -8.06 -9.75
C GLN A 49 -3.71 -7.43 -8.77
N LEU A 50 -3.54 -6.10 -8.79
CA LEU A 50 -2.71 -5.37 -7.83
C LEU A 50 -3.21 -5.57 -6.39
N GLU A 51 -4.51 -5.44 -6.18
CA GLU A 51 -5.14 -5.65 -4.88
C GLU A 51 -4.97 -7.07 -4.37
N ALA A 52 -5.14 -8.07 -5.25
CA ALA A 52 -4.98 -9.48 -4.93
C ALA A 52 -3.52 -9.83 -4.60
N GLU A 53 -2.55 -9.34 -5.36
CA GLU A 53 -1.13 -9.55 -5.05
C GLU A 53 -0.74 -8.87 -3.75
N ALA A 54 -1.09 -7.60 -3.56
CA ALA A 54 -0.84 -6.89 -2.31
C ALA A 54 -1.49 -7.61 -1.13
N ALA A 55 -2.65 -8.25 -1.31
CA ALA A 55 -3.31 -9.06 -0.30
C ALA A 55 -2.60 -10.40 -0.04
N ALA A 56 -1.98 -11.02 -1.04
CA ALA A 56 -1.21 -12.25 -0.90
C ALA A 56 0.17 -12.00 -0.28
N ASP A 57 0.98 -11.12 -0.86
CA ASP A 57 2.31 -10.75 -0.40
C ASP A 57 2.57 -9.26 -0.69
N ALA A 58 2.72 -8.45 0.37
CA ALA A 58 2.96 -7.02 0.25
C ALA A 58 4.46 -6.65 0.28
N SER A 59 5.36 -7.64 0.29
CA SER A 59 6.81 -7.43 0.49
C SER A 59 7.40 -6.41 -0.49
N LEU A 60 7.02 -6.49 -1.77
CA LEU A 60 7.45 -5.57 -2.83
C LEU A 60 7.17 -4.10 -2.50
N TRP A 61 6.04 -3.81 -1.85
CA TRP A 61 5.59 -2.45 -1.56
C TRP A 61 5.82 -2.02 -0.12
N CYS A 62 6.13 -2.93 0.80
CA CYS A 62 6.25 -2.64 2.22
C CYS A 62 7.67 -2.76 2.79
N GLU A 63 8.55 -3.58 2.20
CA GLU A 63 9.84 -3.88 2.82
C GLU A 63 10.97 -2.95 2.35
N GLY A 64 10.79 -2.24 1.24
CA GLY A 64 11.87 -1.57 0.54
C GLY A 64 12.70 -2.54 -0.31
N THR A 65 13.76 -2.05 -0.95
CA THR A 65 14.56 -2.87 -1.87
C THR A 65 15.71 -3.56 -1.14
N ARG A 66 15.75 -4.89 -1.18
CA ARG A 66 16.85 -5.68 -0.60
C ARG A 66 18.17 -5.38 -1.31
N PRO A 67 19.30 -5.27 -0.59
CA PRO A 67 20.60 -5.19 -1.24
C PRO A 67 20.85 -6.44 -2.10
N GLY A 68 21.24 -6.23 -3.37
CA GLY A 68 21.42 -7.31 -4.34
C GLY A 68 20.12 -7.87 -4.95
N ALA A 69 18.96 -7.28 -4.65
CA ALA A 69 17.72 -7.65 -5.33
C ALA A 69 17.84 -7.44 -6.86
N ALA A 70 17.15 -8.30 -7.61
CA ALA A 70 16.98 -8.10 -9.04
C ALA A 70 16.37 -6.73 -9.33
N GLU A 71 16.73 -6.16 -10.48
CA GLU A 71 16.10 -4.93 -10.96
C GLU A 71 14.60 -5.16 -11.12
N LYS A 72 13.81 -4.16 -10.70
CA LYS A 72 12.36 -4.23 -10.84
C LYS A 72 12.02 -4.21 -12.31
N THR A 73 11.04 -5.01 -12.71
CA THR A 73 10.50 -4.91 -14.06
C THR A 73 9.91 -3.50 -14.28
N PRO A 74 9.79 -3.03 -15.53
CA PRO A 74 9.11 -1.76 -15.81
C PRO A 74 7.71 -1.70 -15.21
N LEU A 75 7.01 -2.84 -15.20
CA LEU A 75 5.70 -2.98 -14.56
C LEU A 75 5.78 -2.74 -13.05
N GLN A 76 6.65 -3.48 -12.35
CA GLN A 76 6.79 -3.35 -10.91
C GLN A 76 7.15 -1.93 -10.52
N SER A 77 8.01 -1.28 -11.30
CA SER A 77 8.41 0.12 -11.09
C SER A 77 7.23 1.08 -11.25
N ALA A 78 6.41 0.90 -12.30
CA ALA A 78 5.25 1.75 -12.56
C ALA A 78 4.11 1.57 -11.54
N THR A 79 4.01 0.41 -10.88
CA THR A 79 2.96 0.13 -9.90
C THR A 79 3.40 0.27 -8.44
N LEU A 80 4.62 0.75 -8.17
CA LEU A 80 5.12 0.89 -6.80
C LEU A 80 4.17 1.73 -5.94
N THR A 81 3.96 3.01 -6.28
CA THR A 81 3.13 3.91 -5.48
C THR A 81 1.69 3.42 -5.34
N ALA A 82 1.13 2.83 -6.41
CA ALA A 82 -0.19 2.23 -6.37
C ALA A 82 -0.27 1.07 -5.36
N GLY A 83 0.66 0.12 -5.40
CA GLY A 83 0.69 -0.99 -4.45
C GLY A 83 1.04 -0.57 -3.02
N GLU A 84 1.80 0.51 -2.83
CA GLU A 84 2.00 1.14 -1.53
C GLU A 84 0.67 1.66 -0.95
N LEU A 85 -0.13 2.38 -1.74
CA LEU A 85 -1.45 2.87 -1.32
C LEU A 85 -2.42 1.74 -1.01
N VAL A 86 -2.46 0.69 -1.83
CA VAL A 86 -3.25 -0.52 -1.58
C VAL A 86 -2.84 -1.17 -0.26
N SER A 87 -1.53 -1.36 -0.05
CA SER A 87 -0.99 -1.97 1.18
C SER A 87 -1.33 -1.14 2.42
N LEU A 88 -1.35 0.19 2.30
CA LEU A 88 -1.78 1.09 3.38
C LEU A 88 -3.26 0.83 3.71
N MET A 89 -4.15 0.89 2.73
CA MET A 89 -5.59 0.68 2.93
C MET A 89 -5.91 -0.71 3.48
N GLN A 90 -5.15 -1.74 3.09
CA GLN A 90 -5.29 -3.10 3.62
C GLN A 90 -4.74 -3.27 5.04
N GLY A 91 -4.13 -2.24 5.64
CA GLY A 91 -3.57 -2.32 6.98
C GLY A 91 -2.12 -2.78 7.02
N LYS A 92 -1.51 -3.15 5.90
CA LYS A 92 -0.20 -3.83 5.82
C LYS A 92 1.01 -2.89 5.92
N ARG A 93 0.79 -1.58 5.89
CA ARG A 93 1.75 -0.53 6.24
C ARG A 93 1.02 0.64 6.86
N GLY A 94 1.74 1.49 7.60
CA GLY A 94 1.12 2.59 8.34
C GLY A 94 1.37 4.00 7.77
N VAL A 95 2.33 4.17 6.86
CA VAL A 95 2.65 5.45 6.20
C VAL A 95 3.01 5.21 4.74
N VAL A 96 2.54 6.07 3.83
CA VAL A 96 2.90 6.13 2.40
C VAL A 96 3.22 7.58 2.05
N ILE A 97 4.17 7.76 1.13
CA ILE A 97 4.47 9.05 0.52
C ILE A 97 4.11 8.99 -0.96
N VAL A 98 3.29 9.94 -1.42
CA VAL A 98 2.93 10.07 -2.82
C VAL A 98 3.48 11.39 -3.33
N GLN A 99 4.38 11.33 -4.31
CA GLN A 99 4.92 12.54 -4.93
C GLN A 99 3.84 13.14 -5.84
N LEU A 100 3.18 14.20 -5.35
CA LEU A 100 2.18 14.94 -6.12
C LEU A 100 2.84 15.80 -7.20
N TRP A 101 4.03 16.30 -6.92
CA TRP A 101 4.83 17.07 -7.86
C TRP A 101 6.34 16.88 -7.63
N ASN A 102 7.06 16.45 -8.65
CA ASN A 102 8.51 16.27 -8.66
C ASN A 102 9.17 17.38 -9.50
N GLY A 103 9.61 18.46 -8.86
CA GLY A 103 10.31 19.56 -9.53
C GLY A 103 11.82 19.57 -9.38
N PHE A 104 12.38 18.65 -8.59
CA PHE A 104 13.82 18.54 -8.39
C PHE A 104 14.48 17.49 -9.30
N GLU A 105 13.70 16.57 -9.88
CA GLU A 105 14.22 15.55 -10.80
C GLU A 105 13.30 15.36 -12.03
N PRO A 106 13.20 16.36 -12.92
CA PRO A 106 12.23 16.35 -14.04
C PRO A 106 12.39 15.15 -14.99
N ALA A 107 13.61 14.63 -15.14
CA ALA A 107 13.91 13.49 -16.01
C ALA A 107 13.20 12.18 -15.60
N ARG A 108 12.75 12.06 -14.34
CA ARG A 108 12.02 10.88 -13.85
C ARG A 108 10.51 11.00 -13.99
N GLY A 109 10.01 12.10 -14.55
CA GLY A 109 8.59 12.34 -14.70
C GLY A 109 7.89 12.63 -13.36
N GLN A 110 6.57 12.45 -13.39
CA GLN A 110 5.64 12.85 -12.33
C GLN A 110 4.88 11.62 -11.80
N PRO A 111 5.29 11.02 -10.66
CA PRO A 111 4.72 9.76 -10.15
C PRO A 111 3.22 9.79 -9.86
N LEU A 112 2.63 10.98 -9.64
CA LEU A 112 1.19 11.15 -9.50
C LEU A 112 0.41 10.58 -10.70
N TYR A 113 1.02 10.57 -11.88
CA TYR A 113 0.40 10.13 -13.13
C TYR A 113 0.73 8.68 -13.50
N ASP A 114 1.41 7.95 -12.60
CA ASP A 114 1.60 6.51 -12.76
C ASP A 114 0.25 5.77 -12.65
N PRO A 115 0.14 4.55 -13.22
CA PRO A 115 -1.12 3.80 -13.24
C PRO A 115 -1.77 3.67 -11.86
N TRP A 116 -3.07 3.95 -11.80
CA TRP A 116 -3.93 3.81 -10.61
C TRP A 116 -3.63 4.76 -9.44
N VAL A 117 -2.58 5.58 -9.47
CA VAL A 117 -2.20 6.41 -8.31
C VAL A 117 -3.28 7.42 -7.92
N ILE A 118 -3.85 8.16 -8.87
CA ILE A 118 -4.93 9.13 -8.59
C ILE A 118 -6.16 8.45 -7.96
N PRO A 119 -6.80 7.45 -8.59
CA PRO A 119 -8.00 6.84 -8.00
C PRO A 119 -7.71 6.14 -6.66
N LEU A 120 -6.54 5.53 -6.48
CA LEU A 120 -6.15 4.92 -5.20
C LEU A 120 -5.87 5.96 -4.11
N LEU A 121 -5.32 7.11 -4.46
CA LEU A 121 -5.11 8.19 -3.51
C LEU A 121 -6.45 8.79 -3.06
N GLU A 122 -7.39 8.98 -3.98
CA GLU A 122 -8.76 9.39 -3.63
C GLU A 122 -9.47 8.36 -2.75
N ALA A 123 -9.32 7.06 -3.03
CA ALA A 123 -9.83 5.99 -2.19
C ALA A 123 -9.18 5.98 -0.79
N ALA A 124 -7.87 6.22 -0.71
CA ALA A 124 -7.15 6.29 0.56
C ALA A 124 -7.62 7.49 1.41
N LEU A 125 -7.87 8.65 0.78
CA LEU A 125 -8.42 9.83 1.44
C LEU A 125 -9.85 9.60 1.97
N ALA A 126 -10.62 8.72 1.32
CA ALA A 126 -11.96 8.33 1.75
C ALA A 126 -11.96 7.18 2.77
N THR A 127 -10.82 6.53 3.02
CA THR A 127 -10.72 5.35 3.91
C THR A 127 -10.75 5.79 5.38
N PRO A 128 -11.68 5.28 6.20
CA PRO A 128 -11.71 5.58 7.63
C PRO A 128 -10.42 5.15 8.34
N GLY A 129 -9.92 6.01 9.23
CA GLY A 129 -8.68 5.76 9.96
C GLY A 129 -7.41 6.13 9.20
N LEU A 130 -7.51 6.66 7.98
CA LEU A 130 -6.39 7.29 7.28
C LEU A 130 -6.49 8.81 7.37
N ARG A 131 -5.33 9.45 7.41
CA ARG A 131 -5.15 10.91 7.33
C ARG A 131 -4.08 11.22 6.31
N ALA A 132 -4.13 12.42 5.75
CA ALA A 132 -3.08 12.90 4.87
C ALA A 132 -2.67 14.32 5.23
N VAL A 133 -1.39 14.62 5.04
CA VAL A 133 -0.84 15.97 5.19
C VAL A 133 0.07 16.31 4.00
N PRO A 134 0.06 17.56 3.53
CA PRO A 134 1.01 18.02 2.52
C PRO A 134 2.41 18.19 3.14
N SER A 135 3.41 17.85 2.35
CA SER A 135 4.84 18.04 2.63
C SER A 135 5.44 18.79 1.46
N VAL A 136 5.74 20.08 1.66
CA VAL A 136 6.34 20.94 0.64
C VAL A 136 7.86 20.87 0.76
N ALA A 137 8.53 20.64 -0.36
CA ALA A 137 9.98 20.68 -0.44
C ALA A 137 10.51 22.09 -0.10
N PRO A 138 11.64 22.21 0.61
CA PRO A 138 12.35 23.49 0.71
C PRO A 138 12.60 24.10 -0.67
N GLY A 139 12.36 25.39 -0.82
CA GLY A 139 12.48 26.08 -2.11
C GLY A 139 11.31 25.83 -3.09
N GLY A 140 10.25 25.14 -2.67
CA GLY A 140 9.06 24.94 -3.51
C GLY A 140 9.29 24.02 -4.71
N VAL A 141 10.33 23.19 -4.68
CA VAL A 141 10.72 22.32 -5.80
C VAL A 141 10.01 20.96 -5.81
N GLY A 142 9.01 20.77 -4.95
CA GLY A 142 8.30 19.50 -4.87
C GLY A 142 7.16 19.53 -3.85
N LEU A 143 6.16 18.69 -4.10
CA LEU A 143 4.98 18.52 -3.25
C LEU A 143 4.72 17.04 -3.07
N THR A 144 4.68 16.59 -1.81
CA THR A 144 4.43 15.20 -1.44
C THR A 144 3.19 15.13 -0.55
N ALA A 145 2.30 14.18 -0.79
CA ALA A 145 1.27 13.78 0.15
C ALA A 145 1.85 12.71 1.08
N VAL A 146 1.81 12.95 2.39
CA VAL A 146 2.10 11.92 3.39
C VAL A 146 0.78 11.38 3.89
N VAL A 147 0.45 10.14 3.53
CA VAL A 147 -0.78 9.45 3.92
C VAL A 147 -0.44 8.44 5.02
N PHE A 148 -1.14 8.45 6.14
CA PHE A 148 -0.80 7.66 7.31
C PHE A 148 -2.03 7.20 8.08
N ALA A 149 -1.88 6.10 8.82
CA ALA A 149 -2.91 5.63 9.75
C ALA A 149 -3.03 6.59 10.95
N ASP A 150 -4.26 6.87 11.40
CA ASP A 150 -4.56 7.79 12.49
C ASP A 150 -4.23 7.24 13.89
N LYS A 151 -3.68 6.04 13.96
CA LYS A 151 -3.22 5.38 15.18
C LYS A 151 -1.75 5.66 15.45
N GLU A 152 -1.37 5.66 16.72
CA GLU A 152 0.04 5.71 17.07
C GLU A 152 0.78 4.42 16.67
N PRO A 153 2.03 4.53 16.20
CA PRO A 153 2.86 5.74 16.18
C PRO A 153 2.70 6.60 14.90
N TRP A 154 1.96 6.13 13.90
CA TRP A 154 1.90 6.77 12.58
C TRP A 154 1.23 8.14 12.59
N SER A 155 0.27 8.36 13.49
CA SER A 155 -0.37 9.66 13.69
C SER A 155 0.58 10.78 14.09
N VAL A 156 1.73 10.45 14.70
CA VAL A 156 2.79 11.39 15.07
C VAL A 156 3.92 11.35 14.03
N TRP A 157 4.29 10.16 13.56
CA TRP A 157 5.37 10.01 12.60
C TRP A 157 5.05 10.62 11.22
N GLY A 158 3.80 10.53 10.74
CA GLY A 158 3.37 11.08 9.47
C GLY A 158 3.54 12.61 9.39
N PRO A 159 2.97 13.38 10.33
CA PRO A 159 3.19 14.83 10.39
C PRO A 159 4.65 15.21 10.60
N HIS A 160 5.40 14.45 11.40
CA HIS A 160 6.83 14.69 11.57
C HIS A 160 7.59 14.52 10.25
N LEU A 161 7.30 13.45 9.51
CA LEU A 161 7.86 13.20 8.17
C LEU A 161 7.56 14.36 7.20
N ALA A 162 6.34 14.89 7.24
CA ALA A 162 5.93 16.00 6.40
C ALA A 162 6.61 17.33 6.75
N SER A 163 6.92 17.55 8.04
CA SER A 163 7.47 18.82 8.53
C SER A 163 8.82 19.20 7.91
N PHE A 164 9.57 18.24 7.37
CA PHE A 164 10.88 18.47 6.80
C PHE A 164 10.97 18.25 5.29
N GLY A 165 9.87 18.05 4.57
CA GLY A 165 9.91 17.93 3.10
C GLY A 165 10.51 16.61 2.62
N CYS A 166 10.03 15.47 3.14
CA CYS A 166 10.72 14.18 3.16
C CYS A 166 11.34 13.67 1.84
N GLN A 167 10.72 13.85 0.68
CA GLN A 167 11.28 13.34 -0.59
C GLN A 167 12.35 14.26 -1.17
N ALA A 168 12.06 15.56 -1.24
CA ALA A 168 13.04 16.53 -1.69
C ALA A 168 14.21 16.65 -0.71
N ARG A 169 13.99 16.51 0.61
CA ARG A 169 15.08 16.56 1.60
C ARG A 169 15.92 15.29 1.63
N ALA A 170 15.35 14.10 1.38
CA ALA A 170 16.13 12.88 1.23
C ALA A 170 17.10 12.95 0.02
N ASN A 171 16.66 13.57 -1.07
CA ASN A 171 17.47 13.74 -2.28
C ASN A 171 18.37 14.99 -2.22
N ALA A 172 17.89 16.13 -1.72
CA ALA A 172 18.62 17.40 -1.67
C ALA A 172 19.60 17.47 -0.49
N VAL A 173 19.34 16.82 0.64
CA VAL A 173 20.34 16.61 1.70
C VAL A 173 21.14 15.35 1.37
N ALA A 174 21.69 15.35 0.16
CA ALA A 174 22.22 14.25 -0.65
C ALA A 174 23.27 13.33 0.01
N GLY A 175 23.57 13.46 1.30
CA GLY A 175 24.52 12.61 2.03
C GLY A 175 24.10 12.18 3.43
N SER A 176 22.99 12.67 4.00
CA SER A 176 22.70 12.36 5.40
C SER A 176 22.13 10.95 5.59
N ALA A 177 22.95 10.02 6.08
CA ALA A 177 22.48 8.70 6.51
C ALA A 177 21.34 8.79 7.54
N TYR A 178 21.35 9.81 8.40
CA TYR A 178 20.32 10.01 9.41
C TYR A 178 18.93 10.11 8.78
N TYR A 179 18.73 11.01 7.81
CA TYR A 179 17.42 11.18 7.18
C TYR A 179 17.00 9.97 6.37
N LYS A 180 17.93 9.30 5.68
CA LYS A 180 17.62 8.08 4.92
C LYS A 180 17.14 6.95 5.85
N VAL A 181 17.78 6.77 7.00
CA VAL A 181 17.35 5.79 8.01
C VAL A 181 16.02 6.21 8.65
N LEU A 182 15.87 7.47 9.07
CA LEU A 182 14.66 7.99 9.70
C LEU A 182 13.43 7.79 8.79
N ILE A 183 13.53 8.18 7.53
CA ILE A 183 12.44 8.04 6.55
C ILE A 183 12.11 6.57 6.34
N GLY A 184 13.12 5.71 6.12
CA GLY A 184 12.89 4.27 5.94
C GLY A 184 12.18 3.62 7.13
N LYS A 185 12.58 3.97 8.35
CA LYS A 185 11.96 3.49 9.60
C LYS A 185 10.51 3.96 9.74
N ILE A 186 10.22 5.22 9.43
CA ILE A 186 8.85 5.76 9.47
C ILE A 186 7.95 5.07 8.44
N LEU A 187 8.47 4.82 7.23
CA LEU A 187 7.72 4.12 6.18
C LEU A 187 7.52 2.63 6.47
N GLY A 188 8.27 2.07 7.43
CA GLY A 188 8.17 0.68 7.85
C GLY A 188 8.96 -0.29 6.97
N TYR A 189 9.95 0.20 6.22
CA TYR A 189 10.86 -0.67 5.47
C TYR A 189 11.69 -1.56 6.40
N ALA A 190 12.12 -2.72 5.89
CA ALA A 190 12.95 -3.63 6.64
C ALA A 190 14.32 -3.01 6.91
N ASP A 191 14.83 -3.22 8.11
CA ASP A 191 16.11 -2.67 8.58
C ASP A 191 17.27 -3.01 7.63
N GLU A 192 17.32 -4.26 7.17
CA GLU A 192 18.34 -4.76 6.26
C GLU A 192 18.32 -4.01 4.93
N ASN A 193 17.12 -3.64 4.46
CA ASN A 193 16.90 -2.93 3.21
C ASN A 193 17.29 -1.47 3.33
N ILE A 194 16.91 -0.83 4.45
CA ILE A 194 17.29 0.54 4.77
C ILE A 194 18.81 0.65 4.85
N TYR A 195 19.46 -0.21 5.64
CA TYR A 195 20.91 -0.14 5.85
C TYR A 195 21.68 -0.51 4.58
N GLY A 196 21.20 -1.49 3.81
CA GLY A 196 21.74 -1.84 2.51
C GLY A 196 21.72 -0.67 1.54
N TYR A 197 20.59 0.03 1.43
CA TYR A 197 20.46 1.22 0.59
C TYR A 197 21.37 2.38 1.04
N VAL A 198 21.44 2.67 2.34
CA VAL A 198 22.29 3.78 2.82
C VAL A 198 23.77 3.51 2.57
N ARG A 199 24.20 2.25 2.67
CA ARG A 199 25.58 1.84 2.35
C ARG A 199 25.87 1.93 0.86
N SER A 200 24.95 1.50 -0.01
CA SER A 200 25.18 1.54 -1.46
C SER A 200 25.28 2.96 -2.02
N VAL A 201 24.57 3.92 -1.41
CA VAL A 201 24.62 5.34 -1.77
C VAL A 201 25.76 6.09 -1.06
N GLY A 202 26.66 5.40 -0.33
CA GLY A 202 27.86 5.99 0.27
C GLY A 202 27.61 6.87 1.50
N GLY A 203 26.49 6.70 2.22
CA GLY A 203 26.01 7.64 3.25
C GLY A 203 26.73 7.65 4.60
N GLY A 204 27.82 6.91 4.82
CA GLY A 204 28.50 6.90 6.12
C GLY A 204 27.62 6.39 7.28
N LEU A 205 26.92 5.27 7.06
CA LEU A 205 26.05 4.67 8.09
C LEU A 205 26.88 4.17 9.28
N THR A 206 26.69 4.78 10.45
CA THR A 206 27.31 4.34 11.70
C THR A 206 26.26 3.85 12.70
N PRO A 207 26.63 2.98 13.67
CA PRO A 207 25.73 2.58 14.75
C PRO A 207 25.18 3.76 15.56
N ALA A 208 25.97 4.83 15.71
CA ALA A 208 25.55 6.05 16.38
C ALA A 208 24.37 6.73 15.66
N VAL A 209 24.40 6.79 14.33
CA VAL A 209 23.28 7.34 13.52
C VAL A 209 22.02 6.51 13.72
N ILE A 210 22.12 5.17 13.70
CA ILE A 210 20.97 4.28 13.91
C ILE A 210 20.38 4.49 15.30
N SER A 211 21.22 4.51 16.35
CA SER A 211 20.80 4.73 17.73
C SER A 211 20.14 6.10 17.93
N GLN A 212 20.67 7.14 17.27
CA GLN A 212 20.10 8.47 17.30
C GLN A 212 18.69 8.49 16.68
N VAL A 213 18.49 7.86 15.51
CA VAL A 213 17.18 7.74 14.86
C VAL A 213 16.18 7.03 15.77
N GLU A 214 16.57 5.90 16.37
CA GLU A 214 15.69 5.17 17.28
C GLU A 214 15.31 5.99 18.51
N THR A 215 16.28 6.74 19.06
CA THR A 215 16.07 7.62 20.20
C THR A 215 15.06 8.72 19.85
N ASP A 216 15.21 9.34 18.69
CA ASP A 216 14.30 10.40 18.25
C ASP A 216 12.91 9.87 17.92
N LEU A 217 12.79 8.69 17.28
CA LEU A 217 11.49 8.05 17.07
C LEU A 217 10.78 7.71 18.38
N LYS A 218 11.52 7.23 19.39
CA LYS A 218 10.98 6.95 20.74
C LYS A 218 10.56 8.22 21.49
N LYS A 219 11.23 9.36 21.26
CA LYS A 219 10.81 10.66 21.79
C LYS A 219 9.50 11.13 21.16
N LEU A 220 9.31 10.85 19.87
CA LEU A 220 8.08 11.21 19.15
C LEU A 220 6.88 10.35 19.58
N SER A 221 7.03 9.04 19.63
CA SER A 221 6.01 8.14 20.16
C SER A 221 6.65 6.94 20.85
N LYS A 222 6.10 6.58 22.01
CA LYS A 222 6.48 5.37 22.75
C LYS A 222 5.76 4.12 22.21
N ALA A 223 4.73 4.31 21.38
CA ALA A 223 3.98 3.21 20.79
C ALA A 223 4.83 2.47 19.76
N LYS A 224 4.73 1.14 19.75
CA LYS A 224 5.37 0.32 18.71
C LYS A 224 4.44 0.22 17.51
N PRO A 225 4.96 0.32 16.27
CA PRO A 225 4.15 0.12 15.07
C PRO A 225 3.59 -1.31 15.06
N LYS A 226 2.26 -1.44 15.02
CA LYS A 226 1.56 -2.74 15.09
C LYS A 226 0.66 -2.94 13.88
N LEU A 227 1.12 -3.75 12.94
CA LEU A 227 0.36 -4.11 11.75
C LEU A 227 -0.46 -5.40 11.97
N PRO A 228 -1.63 -5.56 11.34
CA PRO A 228 -2.29 -4.53 10.55
C PRO A 228 -2.99 -3.47 11.43
N TRP A 229 -2.87 -2.20 11.04
CA TRP A 229 -3.35 -1.08 11.86
C TRP A 229 -4.88 -1.03 11.98
N ASN A 230 -5.61 -1.63 11.03
CA ASN A 230 -7.07 -1.63 10.97
C ASN A 230 -7.75 -2.75 11.79
N ARG A 231 -7.02 -3.69 12.42
CA ARG A 231 -7.62 -4.86 13.10
C ARG A 231 -8.04 -4.67 14.57
N GLU A 232 -7.87 -3.50 15.15
CA GLU A 232 -8.29 -3.26 16.54
C GLU A 232 -9.76 -2.84 16.62
N GLY A 233 -10.63 -3.84 16.85
CA GLY A 233 -12.08 -3.71 17.07
C GLY A 233 -12.86 -5.02 17.22
N SER A 234 -12.29 -6.19 16.86
CA SER A 234 -13.02 -7.49 16.88
C SER A 234 -12.88 -8.31 18.16
N ARG A 235 -12.41 -7.72 19.28
CA ARG A 235 -12.47 -8.34 20.61
C ARG A 235 -13.56 -7.67 21.45
N GLY A 236 -14.82 -7.98 21.13
CA GLY A 236 -15.96 -7.34 21.80
C GLY A 236 -17.34 -7.95 21.58
N ALA A 237 -17.50 -9.07 20.85
CA ALA A 237 -18.71 -9.89 20.98
C ALA A 237 -18.56 -10.72 22.25
N LYS A 238 -18.90 -10.12 23.40
CA LYS A 238 -19.04 -10.83 24.68
C LYS A 238 -19.95 -12.04 24.45
N LYS A 239 -19.38 -13.22 24.70
CA LYS A 239 -20.11 -14.43 25.12
C LYS A 239 -21.25 -14.01 26.04
N ALA A 240 -22.49 -14.12 25.57
CA ALA A 240 -23.63 -14.20 26.46
C ALA A 240 -23.58 -15.58 27.14
N ALA A 241 -23.18 -15.52 28.41
CA ALA A 241 -23.51 -16.41 29.51
C ALA A 241 -23.91 -17.86 29.18
N GLY A 242 -23.00 -18.79 29.50
CA GLY A 242 -23.43 -20.09 29.99
C GLY A 242 -24.10 -19.93 31.35
N GLY A 243 -25.42 -20.01 31.38
CA GLY A 243 -26.20 -20.31 32.58
C GLY A 243 -26.53 -21.81 32.59
N LYS A 244 -25.82 -22.58 33.43
CA LYS A 244 -26.26 -23.91 33.83
C LYS A 244 -27.41 -23.77 34.82
N GLY A 245 -28.53 -24.43 34.56
CA GLY A 245 -29.54 -24.72 35.57
C GLY A 245 -30.92 -25.03 34.99
N GLY A 246 -31.42 -26.25 35.24
CA GLY A 246 -32.86 -26.54 35.25
C GLY A 246 -33.35 -27.49 34.16
N ALA A 247 -33.82 -28.66 34.60
CA ALA A 247 -34.38 -29.75 33.81
C ALA A 247 -35.71 -29.42 33.11
N ALA A 248 -35.95 -30.01 31.93
CA ALA A 248 -37.28 -30.45 31.50
C ALA A 248 -37.22 -31.41 30.28
N ALA A 249 -37.72 -32.63 30.54
CA ALA A 249 -38.30 -33.69 29.70
C ALA A 249 -37.98 -33.84 28.18
N PRO A 250 -37.74 -35.10 27.72
CA PRO A 250 -37.77 -35.43 26.30
C PRO A 250 -39.23 -35.58 25.79
N PRO A 251 -39.53 -35.25 24.52
CA PRO A 251 -40.84 -35.48 23.94
C PRO A 251 -41.06 -36.98 23.62
N PRO A 252 -42.31 -37.48 23.73
CA PRO A 252 -42.63 -38.89 23.55
C PRO A 252 -42.76 -39.29 22.07
N ALA A 253 -42.45 -40.56 21.82
CA ALA A 253 -42.67 -41.26 20.56
C ALA A 253 -44.15 -41.60 20.34
N ALA A 254 -44.62 -41.47 19.10
CA ALA A 254 -45.79 -42.18 18.57
C ALA A 254 -45.61 -42.38 17.04
N GLY A 255 -45.54 -43.64 16.59
CA GLY A 255 -45.66 -44.02 15.17
C GLY A 255 -47.14 -44.08 14.74
N PRO A 256 -47.53 -44.81 13.66
CA PRO A 256 -46.74 -45.59 12.70
C PRO A 256 -47.01 -45.25 11.22
N ALA A 257 -46.25 -45.90 10.32
CA ALA A 257 -46.32 -45.87 8.86
C ALA A 257 -47.62 -46.51 8.29
N PRO A 258 -47.91 -46.41 6.97
CA PRO A 258 -47.32 -47.38 6.03
C PRO A 258 -47.10 -46.87 4.58
N GLY A 259 -46.24 -47.57 3.83
CA GLY A 259 -46.36 -47.62 2.36
C GLY A 259 -45.06 -47.75 1.55
N ARG A 260 -44.69 -49.00 1.21
CA ARG A 260 -44.18 -49.52 -0.09
C ARG A 260 -43.37 -48.57 -1.01
N ALA A 261 -42.25 -48.94 -1.66
CA ALA A 261 -41.82 -50.24 -2.17
C ALA A 261 -40.31 -50.27 -2.51
N ARG A 262 -39.80 -51.49 -2.61
CA ARG A 262 -38.47 -51.95 -3.06
C ARG A 262 -38.13 -51.61 -4.52
N ARG A 263 -36.83 -51.42 -4.78
CA ARG A 263 -35.93 -52.09 -5.76
C ARG A 263 -34.84 -51.06 -6.15
N GLY A 264 -33.54 -51.33 -6.20
CA GLY A 264 -32.77 -52.57 -6.12
C GLY A 264 -31.61 -52.48 -7.12
N GLY A 265 -30.37 -52.70 -6.64
CA GLY A 265 -29.15 -53.06 -7.40
C GLY A 265 -28.61 -52.01 -8.38
N GLY A 266 -27.31 -51.91 -8.68
CA GLY A 266 -26.16 -52.75 -8.37
C GLY A 266 -25.16 -52.65 -9.54
N GLY A 267 -23.88 -52.86 -9.26
CA GLY A 267 -22.80 -53.10 -10.24
C GLY A 267 -22.12 -51.82 -10.76
N GLU A 268 -20.86 -51.54 -10.44
CA GLU A 268 -19.59 -52.21 -10.82
C GLU A 268 -19.10 -51.89 -12.24
N GLY A 269 -17.86 -51.41 -12.28
CA GLY A 269 -16.89 -51.56 -13.37
C GLY A 269 -17.06 -50.61 -14.56
N LEU A 270 -16.02 -50.27 -15.32
CA LEU A 270 -14.62 -50.66 -15.32
C LEU A 270 -13.95 -49.76 -16.39
N LEU A 271 -12.65 -49.46 -16.20
CA LEU A 271 -11.58 -49.32 -17.21
C LEU A 271 -11.86 -48.69 -18.60
N GLY A 272 -10.98 -47.76 -19.00
CA GLY A 272 -10.74 -47.52 -20.43
C GLY A 272 -9.96 -46.25 -20.78
N ALA A 273 -8.63 -46.27 -20.64
CA ALA A 273 -7.73 -45.62 -21.62
C ALA A 273 -7.34 -46.69 -22.67
N PRO A 274 -6.70 -46.42 -23.85
CA PRO A 274 -6.03 -45.19 -24.31
C PRO A 274 -6.25 -44.81 -25.83
N LEU A 275 -5.72 -43.63 -26.24
CA LEU A 275 -5.04 -43.17 -27.50
C LEU A 275 -5.48 -43.70 -28.92
N PRO A 276 -4.95 -43.21 -30.08
CA PRO A 276 -4.33 -41.92 -30.49
C PRO A 276 -4.97 -41.34 -31.80
N VAL A 277 -4.49 -40.21 -32.34
CA VAL A 277 -4.36 -40.00 -33.80
C VAL A 277 -3.34 -38.92 -34.16
N ASP A 278 -2.52 -39.27 -35.15
CA ASP A 278 -1.42 -38.55 -35.81
C ASP A 278 -1.85 -37.48 -36.83
N GLY A 279 -0.85 -36.68 -37.24
CA GLY A 279 -0.71 -36.08 -38.57
C GLY A 279 -0.64 -34.54 -38.55
N GLY A 280 0.36 -33.83 -39.07
CA GLY A 280 1.46 -34.15 -39.98
C GLY A 280 1.58 -33.04 -41.06
N GLY A 281 2.81 -32.60 -41.39
CA GLY A 281 3.19 -31.81 -42.58
C GLY A 281 3.57 -30.34 -42.32
N THR A 282 4.85 -29.93 -42.33
CA THR A 282 5.70 -29.49 -43.48
C THR A 282 5.15 -28.25 -44.19
N GLU A 283 5.87 -27.14 -44.38
CA GLU A 283 7.27 -26.95 -44.85
C GLU A 283 8.13 -26.02 -43.98
#